data_AF-A0A9E4HUJ3-F1
#
_entry.id   AF-A0A9E4HUJ3-F1
#
_cell.length_a   1.000
_cell.length_b   1.000
_cell.length_c   1.000
_cell.angle_alpha   90.00
_cell.angle_beta   90.00
_cell.angle_gamma   90.00
#
_symmetry.space_group_name_H-M   'P 1'
#
loop_
_entity.id
_entity.type
_entity.pdbx_description
1 polymer ?
#
loop_
_entity_poly.entity_id
_entity_poly.type
_entity_poly.pdbx_seq_one_letter_code
_entity_poly.pdbx_strand_id
1 'polypeptide(L)'
;VSFGLLGGGGDEVKLLLTGFALAVAAVLPFIARNWDRLSITGALMMAGGALGNGIDRVIHGRVVDFIDVFAGQYHWPAFNIADMSVCTGAGLLLLAAVRERRHGNDQGSDDDPSTKGDKI
;
A
#
# COMPACT_ATOMS: atom_id res chain seq x y z
N VAL A 1 6.73 3.73 -10.07
CA VAL A 1 6.92 2.67 -11.10
C VAL A 1 8.23 1.99 -10.76
N SER A 2 8.27 0.67 -10.55
CA SER A 2 9.53 0.00 -10.20
C SER A 2 10.51 -0.01 -11.38
N PHE A 3 11.80 0.04 -11.05
CA PHE A 3 12.92 0.28 -11.93
C PHE A 3 13.12 -0.89 -12.91
N GLY A 4 12.87 -0.64 -14.21
CA GLY A 4 13.42 -1.46 -15.30
C GLY A 4 12.43 -2.20 -16.19
N LEU A 5 11.24 -2.60 -15.71
CA LEU A 5 10.33 -3.43 -16.52
C LEU A 5 9.67 -2.68 -17.70
N LEU A 6 9.81 -1.35 -17.74
CA LEU A 6 9.27 -0.48 -18.79
C LEU A 6 10.30 0.58 -19.24
N GLY A 7 11.60 0.27 -19.19
CA GLY A 7 12.64 1.20 -19.64
C GLY A 7 12.52 1.66 -21.10
N GLY A 8 11.73 0.94 -21.93
CA GLY A 8 11.35 1.32 -23.30
C GLY A 8 9.91 1.80 -23.48
N GLY A 9 9.09 1.84 -22.42
CA GLY A 9 7.75 2.41 -22.47
C GLY A 9 7.86 3.92 -22.31
N GLY A 10 7.51 4.68 -23.36
CA GLY A 10 7.56 6.15 -23.36
C GLY A 10 6.76 6.80 -22.23
N ASP A 11 6.77 8.13 -22.18
CA ASP A 11 6.06 8.91 -21.17
C ASP A 11 4.57 8.54 -21.06
N GLU A 12 3.99 8.01 -22.13
CA GLU A 12 2.64 7.42 -22.19
C GLU A 12 2.41 6.34 -21.13
N VAL A 13 3.33 5.38 -20.97
CA VAL A 13 3.17 4.29 -20.00
C VAL A 13 3.26 4.82 -18.57
N LYS A 14 4.15 5.79 -18.32
CA LYS A 14 4.25 6.45 -17.01
C LYS A 14 2.96 7.19 -16.68
N LEU A 15 2.35 7.85 -17.66
CA LEU A 15 1.09 8.56 -17.52
C LEU A 15 -0.06 7.58 -17.25
N LEU A 16 -0.11 6.46 -17.97
CA LEU A 16 -1.11 5.42 -17.83
C LEU A 16 -1.06 4.77 -16.44
N LEU A 17 0.14 4.43 -15.96
CA LEU A 17 0.33 3.88 -14.61
C LEU A 17 -0.01 4.89 -13.52
N THR A 18 0.29 6.17 -13.73
CA THR A 18 -0.11 7.24 -12.80
C THR A 18 -1.62 7.37 -12.77
N GLY A 19 -2.28 7.40 -13.94
CA GLY A 19 -3.73 7.45 -14.05
C GLY A 19 -4.41 6.26 -13.38
N PHE A 20 -3.88 5.05 -13.58
CA PHE A 20 -4.34 3.84 -12.89
C PHE A 20 -4.18 3.95 -11.37
N ALA A 21 -3.01 4.39 -10.88
CA ALA A 21 -2.77 4.56 -9.45
C ALA A 21 -3.72 5.59 -8.82
N LEU A 22 -3.98 6.71 -9.51
CA LEU A 22 -4.95 7.72 -9.08
C LEU A 22 -6.39 7.19 -9.09
N ALA A 23 -6.77 6.41 -10.10
CA ALA A 23 -8.09 5.78 -10.16
C ALA A 23 -8.30 4.81 -8.98
N VAL A 24 -7.31 3.95 -8.71
CA VAL A 24 -7.33 3.04 -7.56
C VAL A 24 -7.41 3.82 -6.24
N ALA A 25 -6.61 4.87 -6.08
CA ALA A 25 -6.64 5.76 -4.92
C ALA A 25 -8.00 6.45 -4.72
N ALA A 26 -8.67 6.85 -5.81
CA ALA A 26 -9.99 7.46 -5.74
C ALA A 26 -11.09 6.45 -5.36
N VAL A 27 -11.00 5.21 -5.85
CA VAL A 27 -12.00 4.16 -5.63
C VAL A 27 -11.86 3.51 -4.24
N LEU A 28 -10.63 3.34 -3.75
CA LEU A 28 -10.32 2.66 -2.48
C LEU A 28 -11.17 3.16 -1.29
N PRO A 29 -11.31 4.47 -1.02
CA PRO A 29 -12.15 4.97 0.08
C PRO A 29 -13.63 4.62 -0.04
N PHE A 30 -14.16 4.47 -1.26
CA PHE A 30 -15.56 4.10 -1.47
C PHE A 30 -15.81 2.62 -1.18
N ILE A 31 -14.86 1.75 -1.51
CA ILE A 31 -14.93 0.30 -1.25
C ILE A 31 -14.60 0.00 0.23
N ALA A 32 -13.67 0.74 0.81
CA ALA A 32 -13.18 0.55 2.18
C ALA A 32 -14.12 1.04 3.29
N ARG A 33 -15.38 1.34 2.97
CA ARG A 33 -16.31 2.03 3.89
C ARG A 33 -16.65 1.22 5.13
N ASN A 34 -16.55 -0.10 5.05
CA ASN A 34 -16.80 -1.03 6.16
C ASN A 34 -15.50 -1.66 6.70
N TRP A 35 -14.34 -1.15 6.31
CA TRP A 35 -13.07 -1.68 6.79
C TRP A 35 -12.78 -1.21 8.22
N ASP A 36 -11.93 -1.95 8.92
CA ASP A 36 -11.44 -1.54 10.22
C ASP A 36 -10.57 -0.27 10.12
N ARG A 37 -10.34 0.40 11.25
CA ARG A 37 -9.61 1.68 11.30
C ARG A 37 -8.18 1.58 10.75
N LEU A 38 -7.51 0.45 10.94
CA LEU A 38 -6.13 0.26 10.48
C LEU A 38 -6.10 0.19 8.95
N SER A 39 -7.03 -0.58 8.38
CA SER A 39 -7.19 -0.69 6.92
C SER A 39 -7.59 0.63 6.27
N ILE A 40 -8.52 1.39 6.87
CA ILE A 40 -8.88 2.73 6.38
C ILE A 40 -7.68 3.67 6.40
N THR A 41 -6.91 3.67 7.48
CA THR A 41 -5.70 4.51 7.61
C THR A 41 -4.69 4.14 6.51
N GLY A 42 -4.45 2.85 6.29
CA GLY A 42 -3.56 2.38 5.23
C GLY A 42 -4.02 2.80 3.82
N ALA A 43 -5.32 2.66 3.54
CA ALA A 43 -5.91 3.07 2.26
C ALA A 43 -5.77 4.58 2.02
N LEU A 44 -6.01 5.42 3.04
CA LEU A 44 -5.86 6.88 2.93
C LEU A 44 -4.40 7.30 2.73
N MET A 45 -3.44 6.63 3.38
CA MET A 45 -2.01 6.88 3.14
C MET A 45 -1.60 6.55 1.71
N MET A 46 -2.07 5.43 1.16
CA MET A 46 -1.83 5.07 -0.23
C MET A 46 -2.47 6.09 -1.19
N ALA A 47 -3.70 6.51 -0.92
CA ALA A 47 -4.39 7.49 -1.74
C ALA A 47 -3.70 8.86 -1.71
N GLY A 48 -3.28 9.33 -0.53
CA GLY A 48 -2.54 10.57 -0.38
C GLY A 48 -1.19 10.56 -1.10
N GLY A 49 -0.45 9.45 -1.03
CA GLY A 49 0.80 9.30 -1.76
C GLY A 49 0.60 9.27 -3.29
N ALA A 50 -0.38 8.51 -3.77
CA ALA A 50 -0.72 8.50 -5.20
C ALA A 50 -1.11 9.90 -5.69
N LEU A 51 -1.91 10.63 -4.91
CA LEU A 51 -2.30 12.01 -5.21
C LEU A 51 -1.10 12.95 -5.25
N GLY A 52 -0.19 12.89 -4.27
CA GLY A 52 1.03 13.70 -4.25
C GLY A 52 1.90 13.49 -5.50
N ASN A 53 2.14 12.23 -5.86
CA ASN A 53 2.87 11.88 -7.08
C ASN A 53 2.12 12.27 -8.37
N GLY A 54 0.79 12.37 -8.34
CA GLY A 54 -0.03 12.89 -9.43
C GLY A 54 0.11 14.41 -9.58
N ILE A 55 0.01 15.14 -8.47
CA ILE A 55 0.18 16.60 -8.41
C ILE A 55 1.56 16.99 -8.92
N ASP A 56 2.62 16.29 -8.48
CA ASP A 56 3.99 16.55 -8.94
C ASP A 56 4.09 16.45 -10.47
N ARG A 57 3.45 15.46 -11.08
CA ARG A 57 3.45 15.30 -12.54
C ARG A 57 2.66 16.40 -13.25
N VAL A 58 1.55 16.86 -12.67
CA VAL A 58 0.77 17.98 -13.25
C VAL A 58 1.55 19.28 -13.21
N ILE A 59 2.26 19.56 -12.12
CA ILE A 59 2.98 20.83 -11.92
C ILE A 59 4.35 20.81 -12.60
N HIS A 60 5.11 19.73 -12.45
CA HIS A 60 6.52 19.65 -12.84
C HIS A 60 6.77 18.78 -14.08
N GLY A 61 5.74 18.12 -14.63
CA GLY A 61 5.87 17.18 -15.75
C GLY A 61 6.52 15.84 -15.37
N ARG A 62 6.95 15.67 -14.12
CA ARG A 62 7.60 14.46 -13.59
C ARG A 62 7.43 14.38 -12.08
N VAL A 63 7.70 13.21 -11.50
CA VAL A 63 7.82 13.07 -10.04
C VAL A 63 9.19 13.60 -9.61
N VAL A 64 9.20 14.33 -8.50
CA VAL A 64 10.43 14.84 -7.90
C VAL A 64 10.86 13.89 -6.78
N ASP A 65 11.93 13.15 -7.03
CA ASP A 65 12.60 12.33 -6.04
C ASP A 65 13.69 13.17 -5.36
N PHE A 66 13.69 13.20 -4.03
CA PHE A 66 14.62 14.03 -3.25
C PHE A 66 15.32 13.29 -2.12
N ILE A 67 14.91 12.05 -1.83
CA ILE A 67 15.56 11.19 -0.85
C ILE A 67 16.41 10.17 -1.61
N ASP A 68 17.73 10.30 -1.47
CA ASP A 68 18.71 9.34 -1.97
C ASP A 68 19.40 8.68 -0.77
N VAL A 69 19.41 7.34 -0.75
CA VAL A 69 19.98 6.55 0.34
C VAL A 69 21.06 5.66 -0.25
N PHE A 70 22.27 5.71 0.30
CA PHE A 70 23.39 4.94 -0.21
C PHE A 70 24.24 4.36 0.93
N ALA A 71 24.88 3.23 0.63
CA ALA A 71 25.82 2.56 1.52
C ALA A 71 27.04 2.08 0.71
N GLY A 72 28.18 2.76 0.88
CA GLY A 72 29.37 2.49 0.09
C GLY A 72 29.16 2.80 -1.40
N GLN A 73 29.23 1.78 -2.25
CA GLN A 73 28.97 1.87 -3.70
C GLN A 73 27.52 1.54 -4.07
N TYR A 74 26.71 1.09 -3.10
CA TYR A 74 25.33 0.71 -3.35
C TYR A 74 24.41 1.90 -3.17
N HIS A 75 23.69 2.26 -4.22
CA HIS A 75 22.65 3.28 -4.20
C HIS A 75 21.29 2.60 -4.18
N TRP A 76 20.50 2.91 -3.16
CA TRP A 76 19.08 2.62 -3.20
C TRP A 76 18.43 3.61 -4.19
N PRO A 77 17.45 3.18 -4.99
CA PRO A 77 16.81 4.09 -5.92
C PRO A 77 16.17 5.28 -5.20
N ALA A 78 16.38 6.49 -5.72
CA ALA A 78 15.83 7.70 -5.12
C ALA A 78 14.29 7.62 -5.01
N PHE A 79 13.75 8.19 -3.94
CA PHE A 79 12.31 8.18 -3.65
C PHE A 79 11.88 9.50 -2.98
N ASN A 80 10.57 9.64 -2.75
CA ASN A 80 9.99 10.81 -2.09
C ASN A 80 9.03 10.44 -0.95
N ILE A 81 8.45 11.46 -0.32
CA ILE A 81 7.46 11.28 0.77
C ILE A 81 6.18 10.57 0.28
N ALA A 82 5.78 10.79 -0.98
CA ALA A 82 4.62 10.12 -1.54
C ALA A 82 4.84 8.60 -1.62
N ASP A 83 6.01 8.16 -2.04
CA ASP A 83 6.38 6.74 -2.07
C ASP A 83 6.43 6.14 -0.66
N MET A 84 6.98 6.86 0.32
CA MET A 84 6.95 6.44 1.73
C MET A 84 5.53 6.27 2.26
N SER A 85 4.62 7.18 1.90
CA SER A 85 3.21 7.11 2.28
C SER A 85 2.53 5.88 1.67
N VAL A 86 2.77 5.59 0.40
CA VAL A 86 2.23 4.39 -0.27
C VAL A 86 2.77 3.12 0.37
N CYS A 87 4.09 3.04 0.59
CA CYS A 87 4.73 1.87 1.21
C CYS A 87 4.20 1.61 2.62
N THR A 88 4.09 2.66 3.45
CA THR A 88 3.59 2.54 4.82
C THR A 88 2.12 2.14 4.82
N GLY A 89 1.29 2.74 3.97
CA GLY A 89 -0.13 2.41 3.86
C GLY A 89 -0.37 0.97 3.42
N ALA A 90 0.42 0.46 2.46
CA ALA A 90 0.39 -0.94 2.06
C ALA A 90 0.80 -1.87 3.23
N GLY A 91 1.83 -1.49 3.99
CA GLY A 91 2.24 -2.21 5.20
C GLY A 91 1.15 -2.29 6.26
N LEU A 92 0.38 -1.21 6.46
CA LEU A 92 -0.76 -1.20 7.39
C LEU A 92 -1.89 -2.13 6.93
N LEU A 93 -2.20 -2.16 5.64
CA LEU A 93 -3.20 -3.09 5.09
C LEU A 93 -2.77 -4.55 5.25
N LEU A 94 -1.51 -4.85 4.99
CA LEU A 94 -0.96 -6.19 5.23
C LEU A 94 -1.04 -6.57 6.71
N LEU A 95 -0.70 -5.64 7.61
CA LEU A 95 -0.79 -5.87 9.05
C LEU A 95 -2.24 -6.12 9.51
N ALA A 96 -3.19 -5.36 8.99
CA ALA A 96 -4.61 -5.55 9.29
C ALA A 96 -5.09 -6.94 8.85
N ALA A 97 -4.76 -7.35 7.62
CA ALA A 97 -5.13 -8.66 7.08
C ALA A 97 -4.51 -9.82 7.89
N VAL A 98 -3.26 -9.68 8.35
CA VAL A 98 -2.61 -10.70 9.19
C VAL A 98 -3.29 -10.81 10.57
N ARG A 99 -3.71 -9.68 11.16
CA ARG A 99 -4.42 -9.68 12.45
C ARG A 99 -5.79 -10.33 12.37
N GLU A 100 -6.55 -10.03 11.32
CA GLU A 100 -7.88 -10.62 11.11
C GLU A 100 -7.80 -12.15 10.98
N ARG A 101 -6.80 -12.66 10.25
CA ARG A 101 -6.56 -14.12 10.16
C ARG A 101 -6.26 -14.77 11.50
N ARG A 102 -5.50 -14.11 12.38
CA ARG A 102 -5.18 -14.66 13.71
C ARG A 102 -6.43 -14.74 14.58
N HIS A 103 -7.24 -13.69 14.61
CA HIS A 103 -8.49 -13.68 15.36
C HIS A 103 -9.47 -14.78 14.89
N GLY A 104 -9.57 -15.02 13.59
CA GLY A 104 -10.39 -16.12 13.06
C GLY A 104 -9.86 -17.52 13.40
N ASN A 105 -8.54 -17.68 13.56
CA ASN A 105 -7.91 -18.96 13.87
C ASN A 105 -8.01 -19.31 15.37
N ASP A 106 -7.94 -18.31 16.25
CA ASP A 106 -8.08 -18.49 17.70
C ASP A 106 -9.53 -18.81 18.10
N GLN A 107 -10.54 -18.27 17.39
CA GLN A 107 -11.94 -18.62 17.61
C GLN A 107 -12.29 -20.04 17.12
N GLY A 108 -11.63 -20.51 16.07
CA GLY A 108 -11.82 -21.87 15.55
C GLY A 108 -11.29 -22.99 16.45
N SER A 109 -10.39 -22.69 17.39
CA SER A 109 -9.86 -23.69 18.35
C SER A 109 -10.72 -23.88 19.60
N ASP A 110 -11.52 -22.89 19.99
CA ASP A 110 -12.37 -22.96 21.20
C ASP A 110 -13.71 -23.66 20.95
N ASP A 111 -14.11 -23.79 19.67
CA ASP A 111 -15.34 -24.46 19.25
C ASP A 111 -15.15 -25.95 18.91
N ASP A 112 -13.99 -26.55 19.22
CA ASP A 112 -13.79 -28.00 19.08
C ASP A 112 -14.64 -28.77 20.11
N PRO A 113 -15.68 -29.52 19.69
CA PRO A 113 -16.52 -30.29 20.60
C PRO A 113 -15.76 -31.41 21.33
N SER A 114 -14.54 -31.77 20.91
CA SER A 114 -13.70 -32.76 21.59
C SER A 114 -13.21 -32.33 22.98
N THR A 115 -13.17 -31.02 23.26
CA THR A 115 -12.65 -30.47 24.52
C THR A 115 -13.69 -30.40 25.65
N LYS A 116 -14.98 -30.55 25.34
CA LYS A 116 -16.08 -30.48 26.32
C LYS A 116 -16.41 -31.83 27.01
N GLY A 117 -15.74 -32.92 26.64
CA GLY A 117 -16.11 -34.29 27.04
C GLY A 117 -15.59 -34.79 28.39
N ASP A 118 -14.67 -34.10 29.06
CA ASP A 118 -13.90 -34.70 30.18
C ASP A 118 -14.16 -34.05 31.55
N LYS A 119 -15.37 -33.50 31.76
CA LYS A 119 -15.83 -33.04 33.07
C LYS A 119 -17.09 -33.79 33.49
N ILE A 120 -16.91 -35.03 33.96
CA ILE A 120 -17.89 -35.72 34.81
C ILE A 120 -17.14 -36.39 35.95
#